data_AF-A0A1R3FND9-F1
#
_entry.id   AF-A0A1R3FND9-F1
#
_cell.length_a   1.000
_cell.length_b   1.000
_cell.length_c   1.000
_cell.angle_alpha   90.00
_cell.angle_beta   90.00
_cell.angle_gamma   90.00
#
_symmetry.space_group_name_H-M   'P 1'
#
loop_
_entity.id
_entity.type
_entity.pdbx_description
1 polymer ?
#
loop_
_entity_poly.entity_id
_entity_poly.type
_entity_poly.pdbx_seq_one_letter_code
_entity_poly.pdbx_strand_id
1 'polypeptide(L)'
;MSKIIMAAFDGSANDSISCIIAKTMALRLEGSEYKNNEFYLSDENYELVNIIIGQLDDQTQKLREAYREIERSAHVESYFDNLTIDELFVANSCIREFEMILNAKNCAMSCSFIVSGASVIQIMKQVRMSAAKLRRAIGDLMSVERQLRVASMNKYESSFEMTSDKVTKLKLATEAAITSHS
;
A
#
# COMPACT_ATOMS: atom_id res chain seq x y z
N MET A 1 14.08 -1.44 -17.51
CA MET A 1 13.05 -1.45 -16.45
C MET A 1 13.60 -0.67 -15.27
N SER A 2 12.86 0.35 -14.82
CA SER A 2 13.26 1.09 -13.62
C SER A 2 12.94 0.25 -12.40
N LYS A 3 13.89 0.16 -11.45
CA LYS A 3 13.74 -0.60 -10.20
C LYS A 3 13.41 0.30 -9.01
N ILE A 4 12.98 1.55 -9.27
CA ILE A 4 12.83 2.55 -8.22
C ILE A 4 11.73 2.21 -7.20
N ILE A 5 10.63 1.57 -7.64
CA ILE A 5 9.56 1.10 -6.74
C ILE A 5 10.10 -0.03 -5.84
N MET A 6 10.82 -1.00 -6.39
CA MET A 6 11.47 -2.05 -5.59
C MET A 6 12.51 -1.48 -4.62
N ALA A 7 13.30 -0.51 -5.07
CA ALA A 7 14.31 0.14 -4.24
C ALA A 7 13.67 0.92 -3.08
N ALA A 8 12.44 1.42 -3.23
CA ALA A 8 11.70 2.05 -2.15
C ALA A 8 11.39 1.11 -0.98
N PHE A 9 11.41 -0.20 -1.23
CA PHE A 9 11.23 -1.26 -0.24
C PHE A 9 12.53 -2.01 0.10
N ASP A 10 13.68 -1.43 -0.25
CA ASP A 10 15.00 -2.06 -0.09
C ASP A 10 15.08 -3.47 -0.72
N GLY A 11 14.28 -3.71 -1.76
CA GLY A 11 14.21 -4.96 -2.50
C GLY A 11 13.13 -5.96 -2.06
N SER A 12 12.52 -5.79 -0.88
CA SER A 12 11.46 -6.67 -0.36
C SER A 12 10.54 -5.89 0.60
N ALA A 13 9.34 -5.55 0.13
CA ALA A 13 8.30 -4.93 0.94
C ALA A 13 7.83 -5.83 2.06
N ASN A 14 7.77 -7.15 1.82
CA ASN A 14 7.45 -8.11 2.87
C ASN A 14 8.43 -7.97 4.04
N ASP A 15 9.74 -8.04 3.77
CA ASP A 15 10.74 -8.01 4.83
C ASP A 15 10.81 -6.63 5.49
N SER A 16 10.75 -5.57 4.67
CA SER A 16 10.88 -4.19 5.13
C SER A 16 9.69 -3.79 6.02
N ILE A 17 8.44 -4.09 5.62
CA ILE A 17 7.26 -3.78 6.43
C ILE A 17 7.11 -4.76 7.60
N SER A 18 7.41 -6.05 7.43
CA SER A 18 7.37 -7.02 8.54
C SER A 18 8.38 -6.68 9.64
N CYS A 19 9.55 -6.14 9.29
CA CYS A 19 10.51 -5.63 10.27
C CYS A 19 9.91 -4.50 11.12
N ILE A 20 9.19 -3.56 10.48
CA ILE A 20 8.50 -2.46 11.17
C ILE A 20 7.37 -3.00 12.07
N ILE A 21 6.60 -3.99 11.59
CA ILE A 21 5.57 -4.66 12.38
C ILE A 21 6.20 -5.32 13.62
N ALA A 22 7.30 -6.07 13.46
CA ALA A 22 7.98 -6.74 14.56
C ALA A 22 8.48 -5.74 15.62
N LYS A 23 9.11 -4.62 15.19
CA LYS A 23 9.50 -3.52 16.09
C LYS A 23 8.30 -2.93 16.82
N THR A 24 7.20 -2.73 16.11
CA THR A 24 5.97 -2.20 16.73
C THR A 24 5.36 -3.19 17.72
N MET A 25 5.44 -4.50 17.46
CA MET A 25 5.00 -5.52 18.39
C MET A 25 5.87 -5.54 19.65
N ALA A 26 7.18 -5.32 19.50
CA ALA A 26 8.14 -5.21 20.60
C ALA A 26 7.96 -3.98 21.49
N LEU A 27 7.25 -2.93 21.04
CA LEU A 27 6.86 -1.81 21.91
C LEU A 27 6.01 -2.30 23.08
N ARG A 28 6.61 -2.27 24.28
CA ARG A 28 5.99 -2.63 25.55
C ARG A 28 5.48 -1.38 26.24
N LEU A 29 4.16 -1.22 26.24
CA LEU A 29 3.49 -0.07 26.89
C LEU A 29 3.45 -0.21 28.42
N GLU A 30 3.70 -1.42 28.92
CA GLU A 30 3.88 -1.73 30.34
C GLU A 30 5.19 -1.18 30.93
N GLY A 31 6.16 -0.79 30.08
CA GLY A 31 7.39 -0.10 30.49
C GLY A 31 7.20 1.41 30.65
N SER A 32 6.01 1.85 31.08
CA SER A 32 5.74 3.27 31.30
C SER A 32 6.24 3.70 32.68
N GLU A 33 7.07 4.73 32.71
CA GLU A 33 7.55 5.35 33.94
C GLU A 33 6.52 6.38 34.41
N TYR A 34 6.18 6.33 35.70
CA TYR A 34 5.32 7.34 36.32
C TYR A 34 6.20 8.42 36.94
N LYS A 35 6.17 9.63 36.37
CA LYS A 35 6.94 10.78 36.86
C LYS A 35 6.11 12.05 36.75
N ASN A 36 6.19 12.95 37.73
CA ASN A 36 5.46 14.23 37.72
C ASN A 36 3.94 14.10 37.45
N ASN A 37 3.28 13.09 38.01
CA ASN A 37 1.86 12.75 37.77
C ASN A 37 1.50 12.36 36.33
N GLU A 38 2.48 12.08 35.47
CA GLU A 38 2.29 11.65 34.09
C GLU A 38 2.99 10.32 33.81
N PHE A 39 2.41 9.54 32.90
CA PHE A 39 3.04 8.34 32.37
C PHE A 39 3.89 8.69 31.14
N TYR A 40 5.15 8.32 31.17
CA TYR A 40 6.09 8.47 30.07
C TYR A 40 6.50 7.11 29.53
N LEU A 41 6.83 7.03 28.24
CA LEU A 41 7.55 5.88 27.72
C LEU A 41 8.97 5.89 28.30
N SER A 42 9.53 4.72 28.57
CA SER A 42 10.97 4.58 28.78
C SER A 42 11.75 5.12 27.57
N ASP A 43 12.98 5.59 27.79
CA ASP A 43 13.85 6.10 26.73
C ASP A 43 14.02 5.08 25.58
N GLU A 44 14.15 3.80 25.91
CA GLU A 44 14.21 2.70 24.95
C GLU A 44 12.96 2.62 24.05
N ASN A 45 11.77 2.77 24.63
CA ASN A 45 10.53 2.78 23.87
C ASN A 45 10.40 4.05 23.01
N TYR A 46 10.89 5.19 23.49
CA TYR A 46 10.90 6.43 22.74
C TYR A 46 11.83 6.35 21.51
N GLU A 47 13.04 5.80 21.69
CA GLU A 47 13.97 5.52 20.60
C GLU A 47 13.36 4.55 19.58
N LEU A 48 12.73 3.47 20.03
CA LEU A 48 12.10 2.48 19.16
C LEU A 48 10.96 3.09 18.32
N VAL A 49 10.17 3.98 18.92
CA VAL A 49 9.12 4.74 18.20
C VAL A 49 9.74 5.63 17.12
N ASN A 50 10.80 6.36 17.44
CA ASN A 50 11.47 7.24 16.47
C ASN A 50 12.05 6.44 15.30
N ILE A 51 12.59 5.25 15.58
CA ILE A 51 13.05 4.32 14.54
C ILE A 51 11.88 3.88 13.65
N ILE A 52 10.75 3.49 14.24
CA ILE A 52 9.56 3.05 13.49
C ILE A 52 9.04 4.19 12.59
N ILE A 53 8.86 5.39 13.15
CA ILE A 53 8.38 6.55 12.40
C ILE A 53 9.36 6.91 11.28
N GLY A 54 10.66 6.93 11.59
CA GLY A 54 11.71 7.22 10.62
C GLY A 54 11.71 6.25 9.44
N GLN A 55 11.55 4.94 9.69
CA GLN A 55 11.47 3.94 8.63
C GLN A 55 10.20 4.10 7.77
N LEU A 56 9.04 4.34 8.39
CA LEU A 56 7.79 4.57 7.66
C LEU A 56 7.85 5.82 6.78
N ASP A 57 8.41 6.91 7.32
CA ASP A 57 8.53 8.18 6.60
C ASP A 57 9.59 8.09 5.48
N ASP A 58 10.71 7.38 5.68
CA ASP A 58 11.72 7.12 4.65
C ASP A 58 11.14 6.32 3.46
N GLN A 59 10.47 5.20 3.73
CA GLN A 59 9.77 4.42 2.68
C GLN A 59 8.71 5.25 1.96
N THR A 60 7.94 6.04 2.72
CA THR A 60 6.93 6.95 2.14
C THR A 60 7.57 7.94 1.19
N GLN A 61 8.71 8.52 1.58
CA GLN A 61 9.43 9.50 0.77
C GLN A 61 9.98 8.86 -0.51
N LYS A 62 10.63 7.70 -0.41
CA LYS A 62 11.11 6.93 -1.56
C LYS A 62 9.99 6.60 -2.55
N LEU A 63 8.82 6.18 -2.07
CA LEU A 63 7.66 5.91 -2.95
C LEU A 63 7.09 7.18 -3.59
N ARG A 64 7.07 8.31 -2.89
CA ARG A 64 6.65 9.60 -3.46
C ARG A 64 7.62 10.11 -4.51
N GLU A 65 8.91 9.85 -4.35
CA GLU A 65 9.93 10.15 -5.35
C GLU A 65 9.74 9.27 -6.58
N ALA A 66 9.54 7.97 -6.39
CA ALA A 66 9.17 7.05 -7.46
C ALA A 66 7.92 7.53 -8.23
N TYR A 67 6.87 7.93 -7.51
CA TYR A 67 5.66 8.47 -8.12
C TYR A 67 5.93 9.71 -8.97
N ARG A 68 6.70 10.68 -8.45
CA ARG A 68 7.06 11.91 -9.20
C ARG A 68 7.91 11.61 -10.43
N GLU A 69 8.80 10.63 -10.36
CA GLU A 69 9.59 10.18 -11.51
C GLU A 69 8.69 9.56 -12.59
N ILE A 70 7.77 8.70 -12.17
CA ILE A 70 6.79 8.04 -13.05
C ILE A 70 5.89 9.08 -13.73
N GLU A 71 5.38 10.06 -13.00
CA GLU A 71 4.52 11.13 -13.53
C GLU A 71 5.23 11.97 -14.62
N ARG A 72 6.55 12.13 -14.52
CA ARG A 72 7.36 12.88 -15.49
C ARG A 72 7.87 12.02 -16.64
N SER A 73 7.66 10.70 -16.58
CA SER A 73 8.17 9.75 -17.57
C SER A 73 7.28 9.69 -18.81
N ALA A 74 7.90 9.62 -19.99
CA ALA A 74 7.20 9.32 -21.23
C ALA A 74 6.82 7.83 -21.36
N HIS A 75 7.46 6.95 -20.58
CA HIS A 75 7.32 5.48 -20.63
C HIS A 75 6.94 4.93 -19.26
N VAL A 76 5.73 5.28 -18.81
CA VAL A 76 5.19 4.93 -17.49
C VAL A 76 5.10 3.41 -17.30
N GLU A 77 4.80 2.68 -18.36
CA GLU A 77 4.72 1.21 -18.40
C GLU A 77 6.04 0.52 -18.01
N SER A 78 7.19 1.17 -18.21
CA SER A 78 8.51 0.59 -17.94
C SER A 78 8.86 0.45 -16.45
N TYR A 79 8.01 1.01 -15.58
CA TYR A 79 8.12 0.99 -14.12
C TYR A 79 7.24 -0.09 -13.46
N PHE A 80 6.33 -0.72 -14.22
CA PHE A 80 5.36 -1.69 -13.71
C PHE A 80 5.53 -3.04 -14.41
N ASP A 81 6.63 -3.74 -14.11
CA ASP A 81 6.76 -5.15 -14.45
C ASP A 81 6.01 -6.04 -13.44
N ASN A 82 5.83 -7.33 -13.77
CA ASN A 82 5.09 -8.26 -12.91
C ASN A 82 5.63 -8.30 -11.48
N LEU A 83 6.97 -8.28 -11.33
CA LEU A 83 7.62 -8.32 -10.02
C LEU A 83 7.29 -7.08 -9.19
N THR A 84 7.37 -5.90 -9.81
CA THR A 84 7.07 -4.63 -9.13
C THR A 84 5.60 -4.52 -8.75
N ILE A 85 4.71 -5.04 -9.61
CA ILE A 85 3.27 -5.11 -9.32
C ILE A 85 3.01 -6.03 -8.14
N ASP A 86 3.58 -7.24 -8.14
CA ASP A 86 3.45 -8.20 -7.04
C ASP A 86 3.94 -7.59 -5.72
N GLU A 87 5.07 -6.87 -5.75
CA GLU A 87 5.64 -6.21 -4.57
C GLU A 87 4.71 -5.11 -4.01
N LEU A 88 4.06 -4.33 -4.88
CA LEU A 88 3.07 -3.34 -4.45
C LEU A 88 1.84 -4.00 -3.80
N PHE A 89 1.40 -5.17 -4.30
CA PHE A 89 0.32 -5.93 -3.70
C PHE A 89 0.68 -6.48 -2.32
N VAL A 90 1.90 -7.01 -2.18
CA VAL A 90 2.47 -7.46 -0.90
C VAL A 90 2.53 -6.28 0.07
N ALA A 91 3.13 -5.16 -0.35
CA ALA A 91 3.24 -3.95 0.46
C ALA A 91 1.88 -3.45 0.97
N ASN A 92 0.87 -3.40 0.09
CA ASN A 92 -0.49 -2.99 0.45
C ASN A 92 -1.17 -3.97 1.43
N SER A 93 -0.84 -5.26 1.36
CA SER A 93 -1.37 -6.26 2.29
C SER A 93 -0.71 -6.13 3.67
N CYS A 94 0.63 -6.07 3.72
CA CYS A 94 1.37 -5.90 4.97
C CYS A 94 1.02 -4.60 5.69
N ILE A 95 0.88 -3.47 4.96
CA ILE A 95 0.52 -2.19 5.60
C ILE A 95 -0.90 -2.21 6.18
N ARG A 96 -1.84 -2.95 5.56
CA ARG A 96 -3.20 -3.14 6.10
C ARG A 96 -3.18 -3.93 7.40
N GLU A 97 -2.43 -5.02 7.44
CA GLU A 97 -2.24 -5.81 8.65
C GLU A 97 -1.60 -4.96 9.76
N PHE A 98 -0.62 -4.13 9.40
CA PHE A 98 0.00 -3.20 10.32
C PHE A 98 -1.01 -2.19 10.90
N GLU A 99 -1.85 -1.58 10.06
CA GLU A 99 -2.92 -0.69 10.52
C GLU A 99 -3.89 -1.38 11.50
N MET A 100 -4.22 -2.66 11.26
CA MET A 100 -5.07 -3.45 12.15
C MET A 100 -4.41 -3.65 13.52
N ILE A 101 -3.11 -4.01 13.54
CA ILE A 101 -2.33 -4.15 14.77
C ILE A 101 -2.28 -2.83 15.54
N LEU A 102 -2.01 -1.72 14.85
CA LEU A 102 -1.96 -0.40 15.46
C LEU A 102 -3.31 0.02 16.05
N ASN A 103 -4.41 -0.26 15.35
CA ASN A 103 -5.75 0.02 15.83
C ASN A 103 -6.09 -0.82 17.08
N ALA A 104 -5.76 -2.12 17.07
CA ALA A 104 -5.96 -2.99 18.22
C ALA A 104 -5.17 -2.50 19.46
N LYS A 105 -3.88 -2.17 19.27
CA LYS A 105 -3.05 -1.60 20.34
C LYS A 105 -3.61 -0.27 20.86
N ASN A 106 -4.06 0.61 19.97
CA ASN A 106 -4.66 1.89 20.36
C ASN A 106 -5.96 1.70 21.17
N CYS A 107 -6.84 0.79 20.76
CA CYS A 107 -8.07 0.47 21.50
C CYS A 107 -7.75 -0.10 22.89
N ALA A 108 -6.79 -1.02 22.98
CA ALA A 108 -6.36 -1.59 24.26
C ALA A 108 -5.84 -0.49 25.23
N MET A 109 -5.05 0.46 24.73
CA MET A 109 -4.57 1.60 25.51
C MET A 109 -5.71 2.50 25.99
N SER A 110 -6.65 2.86 25.11
CA SER A 110 -7.77 3.73 25.46
C SER A 110 -8.72 3.11 26.49
N CYS A 111 -8.80 1.78 26.56
CA CYS A 111 -9.62 1.07 27.55
C CYS A 111 -8.93 0.89 28.91
N SER A 112 -7.61 1.03 28.98
CA SER A 112 -6.86 0.90 30.22
C SER A 112 -6.83 2.22 31.00
N PHE A 113 -7.48 2.27 32.17
CA PHE A 113 -7.48 3.43 33.10
C PHE A 113 -6.10 3.84 33.63
N ILE A 114 -5.06 3.05 33.32
CA ILE A 114 -3.69 3.21 33.85
C ILE A 114 -2.84 4.10 32.94
N VAL A 115 -3.15 4.23 31.64
CA VAL A 115 -2.39 5.10 30.74
C VAL A 115 -3.07 6.46 30.62
N SER A 116 -2.98 7.28 31.67
CA SER A 116 -3.35 8.70 31.59
C SER A 116 -2.30 9.55 30.84
N GLY A 117 -1.25 8.92 30.30
CA GLY A 117 -0.20 9.59 29.54
C GLY A 117 -0.69 10.06 28.18
N ALA A 118 -1.11 11.34 28.10
CA ALA A 118 -1.40 12.02 26.84
C ALA A 118 -0.24 11.87 25.83
N SER A 119 1.00 11.78 26.31
CA SER A 119 2.23 11.57 25.54
C SER A 119 2.25 10.21 24.82
N VAL A 120 1.92 9.11 25.48
CA VAL A 120 1.92 7.75 24.90
C VAL A 120 0.86 7.63 23.80
N ILE A 121 -0.34 8.17 24.05
CA ILE A 121 -1.42 8.21 23.07
C ILE A 121 -1.03 9.06 21.85
N GLN A 122 -0.40 10.22 22.08
CA GLN A 122 0.10 11.07 20.99
C GLN A 122 1.16 10.36 20.14
N ILE A 123 2.08 9.65 20.77
CA ILE A 123 3.12 8.89 20.07
C ILE A 123 2.49 7.79 19.20
N MET A 124 1.56 7.01 19.76
CA MET A 124 0.86 5.98 18.98
C MET A 124 0.08 6.58 17.81
N LYS A 125 -0.51 7.77 17.99
CA LYS A 125 -1.16 8.52 16.92
C LYS A 125 -0.17 8.91 15.82
N GLN A 126 1.06 9.31 16.16
CA GLN A 126 2.09 9.62 15.17
C GLN A 126 2.50 8.40 14.34
N VAL A 127 2.72 7.25 14.98
CA VAL A 127 3.01 5.98 14.27
C VAL A 127 1.89 5.64 13.28
N ARG A 128 0.62 5.75 13.72
CA ARG A 128 -0.55 5.54 12.84
C ARG A 128 -0.61 6.52 11.68
N MET A 129 -0.30 7.78 11.91
CA MET A 129 -0.26 8.78 10.85
C MET A 129 0.82 8.46 9.82
N SER A 130 2.02 8.06 10.24
CA SER A 130 3.09 7.66 9.31
C SER A 130 2.74 6.39 8.53
N ALA A 131 2.13 5.38 9.17
CA ALA A 131 1.63 4.19 8.48
C ALA A 131 0.57 4.53 7.42
N ALA A 132 -0.36 5.44 7.74
CA ALA A 132 -1.39 5.89 6.80
C ALA A 132 -0.80 6.67 5.61
N LYS A 133 0.27 7.45 5.82
CA LYS A 133 0.99 8.12 4.72
C LYS A 133 1.64 7.10 3.79
N LEU A 134 2.29 6.08 4.33
CA LEU A 134 2.90 5.01 3.56
C LEU A 134 1.85 4.26 2.73
N ARG A 135 0.75 3.85 3.36
CA ARG A 135 -0.40 3.24 2.67
C ARG A 135 -0.88 4.10 1.51
N ARG A 136 -1.01 5.42 1.72
CA ARG A 136 -1.46 6.33 0.67
C ARG A 136 -0.49 6.34 -0.51
N ALA A 137 0.81 6.43 -0.25
CA ALA A 137 1.83 6.40 -1.31
C ALA A 137 1.80 5.07 -2.11
N ILE A 138 1.61 3.93 -1.44
CA ILE A 138 1.41 2.63 -2.10
C ILE A 138 0.15 2.67 -2.98
N GLY A 139 -0.97 3.17 -2.43
CA GLY A 139 -2.24 3.28 -3.14
C GLY A 139 -2.18 4.18 -4.37
N ASP A 140 -1.43 5.28 -4.31
CA ASP A 140 -1.23 6.20 -5.43
C ASP A 140 -0.51 5.48 -6.59
N LEU A 141 0.53 4.69 -6.32
CA LEU A 141 1.23 3.88 -7.33
C LEU A 141 0.35 2.76 -7.89
N MET A 142 -0.41 2.05 -7.05
CA MET A 142 -1.37 1.03 -7.51
C MET A 142 -2.47 1.64 -8.39
N SER A 143 -2.87 2.89 -8.13
CA SER A 143 -3.84 3.61 -8.96
C SER A 143 -3.28 3.88 -10.36
N VAL A 144 -2.01 4.28 -10.45
CA VAL A 144 -1.32 4.48 -11.73
C VAL A 144 -1.25 3.18 -12.52
N GLU A 145 -0.83 2.07 -11.91
CA GLU A 145 -0.82 0.74 -12.53
C GLU A 145 -2.18 0.39 -13.12
N ARG A 146 -3.25 0.56 -12.32
CA ARG A 146 -4.61 0.24 -12.76
C ARG A 146 -5.04 1.08 -13.96
N GLN A 147 -4.71 2.36 -13.97
CA GLN A 147 -5.03 3.26 -15.09
C GLN A 147 -4.29 2.85 -16.36
N LEU A 148 -3.01 2.46 -16.24
CA LEU A 148 -2.24 1.94 -17.38
C LEU A 148 -2.86 0.65 -17.93
N ARG A 149 -3.26 -0.26 -17.05
CA ARG A 149 -3.90 -1.51 -17.45
C ARG A 149 -5.20 -1.27 -18.21
N VAL A 150 -6.07 -0.38 -17.72
CA VAL A 150 -7.31 -0.01 -18.42
C VAL A 150 -7.02 0.65 -19.78
N ALA A 151 -6.08 1.58 -19.83
CA ALA A 151 -5.69 2.25 -21.08
C ALA A 151 -5.13 1.25 -22.11
N SER A 152 -4.39 0.22 -21.66
CA SER A 152 -3.88 -0.84 -22.54
C SER A 152 -5.00 -1.74 -23.10
N MET A 153 -6.02 -2.08 -22.29
CA MET A 153 -7.17 -2.86 -22.73
C MET A 153 -8.03 -2.10 -23.75
N ASN A 154 -8.26 -0.80 -23.52
CA ASN A 154 -9.04 0.04 -24.45
C ASN A 154 -8.36 0.19 -25.82
N LYS A 155 -7.03 0.16 -25.90
CA LYS A 155 -6.30 0.13 -27.18
C LYS A 155 -6.62 -1.14 -27.97
N TYR A 156 -6.74 -2.29 -27.30
CA TYR A 156 -7.12 -3.55 -27.95
C TYR A 156 -8.61 -3.61 -28.30
N GLU A 157 -9.51 -3.06 -27.51
CA GLU A 157 -10.95 -2.98 -27.88
C GLU A 157 -11.21 -2.08 -29.08
N SER A 158 -10.43 -1.00 -29.27
CA SER A 158 -10.53 -0.17 -30.49
C SER A 158 -10.10 -0.89 -31.78
N SER A 159 -9.54 -2.10 -31.67
CA SER A 159 -9.16 -2.95 -32.82
C SER A 159 -10.23 -3.97 -33.21
N PHE A 160 -11.38 -4.02 -32.53
CA PHE A 160 -12.53 -4.78 -33.03
C PHE A 160 -13.22 -4.01 -34.15
N GLU A 161 -12.58 -4.00 -35.32
CA GLU A 161 -13.19 -3.49 -36.53
C GLU A 161 -14.32 -4.44 -36.94
N MET A 162 -15.56 -3.95 -36.84
CA MET A 162 -16.76 -4.62 -37.32
C MET A 162 -16.76 -4.56 -38.85
N THR A 163 -15.97 -5.42 -39.48
CA THR A 163 -15.90 -5.50 -40.94
C THR A 163 -17.19 -6.09 -41.51
N SER A 164 -17.56 -5.68 -42.73
CA SER A 164 -18.74 -6.21 -43.44
C SER A 164 -18.75 -7.74 -43.44
N ASP A 165 -17.59 -8.37 -43.61
CA ASP A 165 -17.41 -9.83 -43.60
C ASP A 165 -17.82 -10.50 -42.28
N LYS A 166 -17.53 -9.87 -41.13
CA LYS A 166 -17.94 -10.37 -39.81
C LYS A 166 -19.45 -10.24 -39.62
N VAL A 167 -20.06 -9.17 -40.12
CA VAL A 167 -21.52 -8.97 -40.09
C VAL A 167 -22.22 -10.02 -40.94
N THR A 168 -21.70 -10.32 -42.14
CA THR A 168 -22.26 -11.34 -43.02
C THR A 168 -22.20 -12.73 -42.39
N LYS A 169 -21.07 -13.07 -41.74
CA LYS A 169 -20.92 -14.35 -41.01
C LYS A 169 -21.87 -14.45 -39.82
N LEU A 170 -22.10 -13.35 -39.09
CA LEU A 170 -23.03 -13.32 -37.96
C LEU A 170 -24.48 -13.50 -38.43
N LYS A 171 -24.83 -12.86 -39.54
CA LYS A 171 -26.15 -12.98 -40.18
C LYS A 171 -26.41 -14.42 -40.65
N LEU A 172 -25.44 -15.02 -41.35
CA LEU A 172 -25.52 -16.41 -41.79
C LEU A 172 -25.63 -17.39 -40.62
N ALA A 173 -24.89 -17.18 -39.53
CA ALA A 173 -24.97 -18.03 -38.35
C ALA A 173 -26.34 -17.93 -37.64
N THR A 174 -26.93 -16.74 -37.62
CA THR A 174 -28.25 -16.50 -37.03
C THR A 174 -29.36 -17.10 -37.89
N GLU A 175 -29.29 -16.94 -39.21
CA GLU A 175 -30.22 -17.58 -40.15
C GLU A 175 -30.13 -19.11 -40.07
N ALA A 176 -28.92 -19.67 -40.00
CA ALA A 176 -28.71 -21.11 -39.84
C ALA A 176 -29.31 -21.65 -38.53
N ALA A 177 -29.13 -20.93 -37.41
CA ALA A 177 -29.67 -21.33 -36.11
C ALA A 177 -31.21 -21.30 -36.05
N ILE A 178 -31.84 -20.37 -36.78
CA ILE A 178 -33.31 -20.30 -36.90
C ILE A 178 -33.82 -21.49 -37.72
N THR A 179 -33.13 -21.87 -38.79
CA THR A 179 -33.51 -23.01 -39.63
C THR A 179 -33.23 -24.39 -39.01
N SER A 180 -32.29 -24.49 -38.07
CA SER A 180 -31.98 -25.77 -37.38
C SER A 180 -32.94 -26.14 -36.24
N HIS A 181 -33.87 -25.24 -35.90
CA HIS A 181 -34.90 -25.46 -34.88
C HIS A 181 -36.33 -25.55 -35.45
N SER A 182 -36.46 -25.69 -36.78
CA SER A 182 -37.71 -26.01 -37.50
C SER A 182 -37.69 -27.46 -37.96
#